data_AF-A0A932LQY8-F1
#
_entry.id   AF-A0A932LQY8-F1
#
_cell.length_a   1.000
_cell.length_b   1.000
_cell.length_c   1.000
_cell.angle_alpha   90.00
_cell.angle_beta   90.00
_cell.angle_gamma   90.00
#
_symmetry.space_group_name_H-M   'P 1'
#
loop_
_entity.id
_entity.type
_entity.pdbx_description
1 polymer ?
#
loop_
_entity_poly.entity_id
_entity_poly.type
_entity_poly.pdbx_seq_one_letter_code
_entity_poly.pdbx_strand_id
1 'polypeptide(L)'
;MQVRELLPDVAAGMDQGTPDVQTHLASCSSCAAKLQGFRQTMALLDQWGAPDPGPYFDTRLGARIREEKARPAAGWLHWLRQPAFGLSAAALMIVGALVIGNRDMLFPGPAQELAIVIPVPGLPAAPGTAVGDLQALEKNDDLYADFDVLDELQVQNDVTANP
;
A
#
# COMPACT_ATOMS: atom_id res chain seq x y z
N MET A 1 -10.62 13.56 27.17
CA MET A 1 -10.95 14.11 25.82
C MET A 1 -11.39 13.01 24.86
N GLN A 2 -10.71 11.87 24.85
CA GLN A 2 -10.98 10.72 23.97
C GLN A 2 -12.45 10.25 23.90
N VAL A 3 -13.17 10.21 25.03
CA VAL A 3 -14.59 9.79 25.03
C VAL A 3 -15.47 10.68 24.17
N ARG A 4 -15.17 11.99 24.06
CA ARG A 4 -16.00 12.94 23.30
C ARG A 4 -15.97 12.65 21.80
N GLU A 5 -14.85 12.13 21.30
CA GLU A 5 -14.64 11.83 19.88
C GLU A 5 -15.41 10.60 19.44
N LEU A 6 -15.68 9.67 20.36
CA LEU A 6 -16.44 8.44 20.11
C LEU A 6 -17.96 8.62 20.20
N LEU A 7 -18.44 9.74 20.76
CA LEU A 7 -19.87 9.99 20.96
C LEU A 7 -20.70 9.99 19.66
N PRO A 8 -20.23 10.56 18.52
CA PRO A 8 -20.99 10.53 17.28
C PRO A 8 -21.20 9.11 16.75
N ASP A 9 -20.16 8.27 16.77
CA ASP A 9 -20.22 6.89 16.27
C ASP A 9 -21.14 6.02 17.14
N VAL A 10 -21.09 6.22 18.46
CA VAL A 10 -22.01 5.60 19.41
C VAL A 10 -23.44 6.10 19.23
N ALA A 11 -23.63 7.38 18.89
CA ALA A 11 -24.95 7.93 18.60
C ALA A 11 -25.52 7.43 17.26
N ALA A 12 -24.67 7.21 16.26
CA ALA A 12 -25.03 6.66 14.94
C ALA A 12 -25.26 5.13 14.98
N GLY A 13 -24.93 4.47 16.10
CA GLY A 13 -25.01 3.01 16.23
C GLY A 13 -23.90 2.26 15.47
N MET A 14 -22.86 2.96 15.01
CA MET A 14 -21.71 2.39 14.31
C MET A 14 -20.74 1.67 15.27
N ASP A 15 -20.72 2.11 16.53
CA ASP A 15 -19.97 1.47 17.62
C ASP A 15 -20.86 1.36 18.86
N GLN A 16 -20.69 0.30 19.65
CA GLN A 16 -21.45 0.10 20.90
C GLN A 16 -20.77 0.79 22.10
N GLY A 17 -19.56 1.32 21.90
CA GLY A 17 -18.75 1.94 22.93
C GLY A 17 -18.10 0.91 23.86
N THR A 18 -16.85 1.16 24.26
CA THR A 18 -16.16 0.32 25.24
C THR A 18 -16.84 0.42 26.62
N PRO A 19 -16.68 -0.58 27.51
CA PRO A 19 -17.26 -0.53 28.87
C PRO A 19 -16.81 0.71 29.67
N ASP A 20 -15.58 1.19 29.43
CA ASP A 20 -15.07 2.42 30.04
C ASP A 20 -15.84 3.66 29.57
N VAL A 21 -16.18 3.73 28.27
CA VAL A 21 -17.00 4.81 27.71
C VAL A 21 -18.40 4.80 28.31
N GLN A 22 -19.03 3.63 28.45
CA GLN A 22 -20.35 3.51 29.07
C GLN A 22 -20.34 3.94 30.55
N THR A 23 -19.30 3.55 31.29
CA THR A 23 -19.11 3.96 32.68
C THR A 23 -18.91 5.47 32.80
N HIS A 24 -18.15 6.08 31.87
CA HIS A 24 -17.99 7.53 31.80
C HIS A 24 -19.31 8.24 31.47
N LEU A 25 -20.10 7.70 30.55
CA LEU A 25 -21.41 8.26 30.20
C LEU A 25 -22.40 8.20 31.37
N ALA A 26 -22.35 7.15 32.20
CA ALA A 26 -23.17 7.04 33.40
C ALA A 26 -22.76 8.01 34.52
N SER A 27 -21.48 8.37 34.60
CA SER A 27 -20.93 9.23 35.66
C SER A 27 -20.83 10.72 35.27
N CYS A 28 -20.78 11.04 33.98
CA CYS A 28 -20.58 12.41 33.48
C CYS A 28 -21.84 12.94 32.76
N SER A 29 -22.61 13.77 33.45
CA SER A 29 -23.83 14.38 32.92
C SER A 29 -23.59 15.23 31.65
N SER A 30 -22.43 15.89 31.55
CA SER A 30 -22.10 16.72 30.38
C SER A 30 -21.89 15.89 29.10
N CYS A 31 -21.35 14.69 29.22
CA CYS A 31 -21.18 13.75 28.10
C CYS A 31 -22.50 13.06 27.75
N ALA A 32 -23.28 12.67 28.75
CA ALA A 32 -24.63 12.12 28.55
C ALA A 32 -25.55 13.11 27.81
N ALA A 33 -25.54 14.39 28.19
CA ALA A 33 -26.32 15.44 27.53
C ALA A 33 -25.91 15.63 26.06
N LYS A 34 -24.61 15.59 25.75
CA LYS A 34 -24.12 15.65 24.36
C LYS A 34 -24.54 14.43 23.54
N LEU A 35 -24.46 13.24 24.12
CA LEU A 35 -24.92 12.01 23.47
C LEU A 35 -26.41 12.08 23.14
N GLN A 36 -27.22 12.58 24.07
CA GLN A 36 -28.65 12.80 23.84
C GLN A 36 -28.89 13.81 22.72
N GLY A 37 -28.12 14.90 22.66
CA GLY A 37 -28.15 15.84 21.55
C GLY A 37 -27.87 15.18 20.19
N PHE A 38 -26.82 14.36 20.11
CA PHE A 38 -26.52 13.62 18.88
C PHE A 38 -27.63 12.63 18.49
N ARG A 39 -28.19 11.91 19.47
CA ARG A 39 -29.33 11.00 19.22
C ARG A 39 -30.56 11.74 18.70
N GLN A 40 -30.83 12.94 19.21
CA GLN A 40 -31.90 13.79 18.67
C GLN A 40 -31.62 14.24 17.24
N THR A 41 -30.37 14.62 16.93
CA THR A 41 -30.01 14.98 15.54
C THR A 41 -30.13 13.80 14.60
N MET A 42 -29.71 12.60 14.99
CA MET A 42 -29.86 11.39 14.17
C MET A 42 -31.34 11.05 13.97
N ALA A 43 -32.17 11.16 15.01
CA ALA A 43 -33.61 10.97 14.89
C ALA A 43 -34.30 12.00 13.96
N LEU A 44 -33.73 13.20 13.80
CA LEU A 44 -34.19 14.17 12.79
C LEU A 44 -33.73 13.79 11.38
N LEU A 45 -32.50 13.30 11.23
CA LEU A 45 -31.98 12.84 9.95
C LEU A 45 -32.71 11.59 9.46
N ASP A 46 -33.11 10.69 10.36
CA ASP A 46 -33.91 9.51 10.03
C ASP A 46 -35.29 9.85 9.48
N GLN A 47 -35.82 11.06 9.76
CA GLN A 47 -37.07 11.53 9.17
C GLN A 47 -36.91 11.91 7.69
N TRP A 48 -35.69 12.18 7.23
CA TRP A 48 -35.42 12.40 5.82
C TRP A 48 -35.36 11.06 5.08
N GLY A 49 -36.55 10.63 4.62
CA GLY A 49 -36.67 9.49 3.73
C GLY A 49 -35.95 9.73 2.40
N ALA A 50 -35.26 8.71 1.90
CA ALA A 50 -34.67 8.76 0.58
C ALA A 50 -35.77 8.93 -0.48
N PRO A 51 -35.62 9.87 -1.43
CA PRO A 51 -36.56 10.01 -2.54
C PRO A 51 -36.54 8.74 -3.40
N ASP A 52 -37.68 8.40 -4.00
CA ASP A 52 -37.77 7.32 -4.97
C ASP A 52 -36.77 7.56 -6.12
N PRO A 53 -35.96 6.56 -6.53
CA PRO A 53 -35.04 6.69 -7.64
C PRO A 53 -35.75 7.25 -8.88
N GLY A 54 -35.08 8.19 -9.56
CA GLY A 54 -35.62 8.79 -10.77
C GLY A 54 -35.89 7.75 -11.87
N PRO A 55 -36.78 8.05 -12.83
CA PRO A 55 -37.01 7.18 -13.96
C PRO A 55 -35.67 6.89 -14.65
N TYR A 56 -35.45 5.62 -15.02
CA TYR A 56 -34.21 5.09 -15.60
C TYR A 56 -33.00 4.86 -14.68
N PHE A 57 -33.07 5.16 -13.37
CA PHE A 57 -31.96 4.89 -12.44
C PHE A 57 -31.46 3.44 -12.53
N ASP A 58 -32.35 2.46 -12.42
CA ASP A 58 -31.99 1.04 -12.45
C ASP A 58 -31.43 0.61 -13.80
N THR A 59 -31.95 1.15 -14.89
CA THR A 59 -31.46 0.83 -16.24
C THR A 59 -30.02 1.33 -16.42
N ARG A 60 -29.72 2.53 -15.93
CA ARG A 60 -28.38 3.12 -15.99
C ARG A 60 -27.42 2.43 -15.04
N LEU A 61 -27.85 2.15 -13.82
CA LEU A 61 -27.08 1.39 -12.83
C LEU A 61 -26.76 -0.01 -13.36
N GLY A 62 -27.76 -0.73 -13.88
CA GLY A 62 -27.58 -2.04 -14.48
C GLY A 62 -26.65 -2.02 -15.70
N ALA A 63 -26.73 -0.98 -16.53
CA ALA A 63 -25.80 -0.79 -17.64
C ALA A 63 -24.36 -0.61 -17.13
N ARG A 64 -24.13 0.23 -16.13
CA ARG A 64 -22.79 0.43 -15.53
C ARG A 64 -22.25 -0.83 -14.87
N ILE A 65 -23.08 -1.58 -14.13
CA ILE A 65 -22.66 -2.85 -13.52
C ILE A 65 -22.26 -3.86 -14.59
N ARG A 66 -22.99 -3.94 -15.72
CA ARG A 66 -22.61 -4.81 -16.84
C ARG A 66 -21.32 -4.36 -17.51
N GLU A 67 -21.14 -3.06 -17.72
CA GLU A 67 -19.91 -2.49 -18.24
C GLU A 67 -18.72 -2.84 -17.34
N GLU A 68 -18.81 -2.62 -16.03
CA GLU A 68 -17.73 -2.96 -15.08
C GLU A 68 -17.45 -4.47 -15.04
N LYS A 69 -18.47 -5.32 -15.11
CA LYS A 69 -18.29 -6.79 -15.18
C LYS A 69 -17.65 -7.24 -16.49
N ALA A 70 -17.95 -6.56 -17.60
CA ALA A 70 -17.40 -6.85 -18.91
C ALA A 70 -16.01 -6.24 -19.12
N ARG A 71 -15.60 -5.27 -18.29
CA ARG A 71 -14.24 -4.76 -18.31
C ARG A 71 -13.28 -5.90 -17.93
N PRO A 72 -12.29 -6.20 -18.79
CA PRO A 72 -11.26 -7.17 -18.44
C PRO A 72 -10.60 -6.71 -17.15
N ALA A 73 -10.34 -7.66 -16.23
CA ALA A 73 -9.65 -7.37 -14.99
C ALA A 73 -8.31 -6.68 -15.33
N ALA A 74 -8.23 -5.38 -15.05
CA ALA A 74 -7.03 -4.60 -15.27
C ALA A 74 -6.02 -5.01 -14.19
N GLY A 75 -5.08 -5.84 -14.59
CA GLY A 75 -3.98 -6.29 -13.75
C GLY A 75 -2.88 -6.85 -14.63
N TRP A 76 -1.64 -6.72 -14.18
CA TRP A 76 -0.49 -7.29 -14.88
C TRP A 76 -0.75 -8.76 -15.30
N LEU A 77 -1.35 -9.56 -14.42
CA LEU A 77 -1.67 -10.97 -14.67
C LEU A 77 -2.79 -11.25 -15.72
N HIS A 78 -3.38 -10.23 -16.35
CA HIS A 78 -4.39 -10.44 -17.39
C HIS A 78 -3.84 -11.22 -18.60
N TRP A 79 -2.54 -11.09 -18.91
CA TRP A 79 -1.91 -11.87 -20.00
C TRP A 79 -1.99 -13.39 -19.74
N LEU A 80 -1.98 -13.81 -18.47
CA LEU A 80 -1.94 -15.22 -18.10
C LEU A 80 -3.29 -15.93 -18.32
N ARG A 81 -4.40 -15.17 -18.31
CA ARG A 81 -5.76 -15.70 -18.52
C ARG A 81 -6.15 -15.83 -19.98
N GLN A 82 -5.28 -15.46 -20.93
CA GLN A 82 -5.57 -15.70 -22.34
C GLN A 82 -5.39 -17.20 -22.66
N PRO A 83 -6.39 -17.86 -23.29
CA PRO A 83 -6.37 -19.30 -23.54
C PRO A 83 -5.18 -19.75 -24.40
N ALA A 84 -4.59 -18.84 -25.18
CA ALA A 84 -3.38 -19.07 -25.95
C ALA A 84 -2.15 -19.40 -25.07
N PHE A 85 -2.04 -18.83 -23.87
CA PHE A 85 -0.95 -19.14 -22.93
C PHE A 85 -1.21 -20.43 -22.14
N GLY A 86 -2.46 -20.84 -21.97
CA GLY A 86 -2.80 -22.09 -21.28
C GLY A 86 -2.33 -23.33 -22.05
N LEU A 87 -2.50 -23.34 -23.38
CA LEU A 87 -2.07 -24.47 -24.22
C LEU A 87 -0.54 -24.58 -24.32
N SER A 88 0.16 -23.45 -24.46
CA SER A 88 1.62 -23.46 -24.51
C SER A 88 2.25 -23.85 -23.18
N ALA A 89 1.71 -23.37 -22.05
CA ALA A 89 2.15 -23.77 -20.72
C ALA A 89 1.94 -25.26 -20.45
N ALA A 90 0.78 -25.82 -20.83
CA ALA A 90 0.52 -27.25 -20.72
C ALA A 90 1.48 -28.08 -21.58
N ALA A 91 1.74 -27.66 -22.82
CA ALA A 91 2.71 -28.32 -23.69
C ALA A 91 4.14 -28.28 -23.09
N LEU A 92 4.57 -27.14 -22.56
CA LEU A 92 5.88 -27.00 -21.90
C LEU A 92 5.98 -27.87 -20.64
N MET A 93 4.92 -27.98 -19.85
CA MET A 93 4.87 -28.87 -18.68
C MET A 93 5.00 -30.34 -19.08
N ILE A 94 4.32 -30.77 -20.15
CA ILE A 94 4.41 -32.14 -20.67
C ILE A 94 5.83 -32.43 -21.19
N VAL A 95 6.39 -31.51 -21.98
CA VAL A 95 7.76 -31.64 -22.49
C VAL A 95 8.77 -31.65 -21.35
N GLY A 96 8.64 -30.76 -20.37
CA GLY A 96 9.49 -30.72 -19.18
C GLY A 96 9.43 -32.02 -18.36
N ALA A 97 8.23 -32.55 -18.13
CA ALA A 97 8.06 -33.83 -17.44
C ALA A 97 8.71 -35.00 -18.21
N LEU A 98 8.59 -35.01 -19.54
CA LEU A 98 9.23 -36.01 -20.40
C LEU A 98 10.77 -35.91 -20.34
N VAL A 99 11.30 -34.69 -20.36
CA VAL A 99 12.74 -34.42 -20.28
C VAL A 99 13.31 -34.82 -18.92
N ILE A 100 12.61 -34.51 -17.82
CA ILE A 100 13.05 -34.90 -16.47
C ILE A 100 12.99 -36.42 -16.30
N GLY A 101 11.89 -37.06 -16.72
CA GLY A 101 11.71 -38.50 -16.61
C GLY A 101 12.68 -39.32 -17.48
N ASN A 102 13.15 -38.76 -18.59
CA ASN A 102 14.08 -39.41 -19.53
C ASN A 102 15.46 -38.73 -19.56
N ARG A 103 15.83 -38.03 -18.49
CA ARG A 103 17.07 -37.22 -18.41
C ARG A 103 18.32 -38.01 -18.78
N ASP A 104 18.47 -39.21 -18.23
CA ASP A 104 19.67 -40.03 -18.43
C ASP A 104 19.77 -40.56 -19.87
N MET A 105 18.63 -40.68 -20.55
CA MET A 105 18.56 -41.12 -21.95
C MET A 105 18.77 -39.95 -22.91
N LEU A 106 18.28 -38.76 -22.57
CA LEU A 106 18.29 -37.58 -23.43
C LEU A 106 19.58 -36.74 -23.26
N PHE A 107 20.18 -36.76 -22.07
CA PHE A 107 21.40 -36.01 -21.73
C PHE A 107 22.39 -36.91 -20.96
N PRO A 108 23.02 -37.88 -21.64
CA PRO A 108 24.03 -38.73 -21.03
C PRO A 108 25.30 -37.92 -20.77
N GLY A 109 25.52 -37.51 -19.51
CA GLY A 109 26.73 -36.81 -19.08
C GLY A 109 26.73 -36.50 -17.57
N PRO A 110 27.90 -36.42 -16.92
CA PRO A 110 27.98 -36.11 -15.49
C PRO A 110 27.48 -34.69 -15.23
N ALA A 111 26.61 -34.53 -14.23
CA ALA A 111 26.16 -33.23 -13.78
C ALA A 111 27.35 -32.43 -13.25
N GLN A 112 27.73 -31.36 -13.94
CA GLN A 112 28.72 -30.42 -13.44
C GLN A 112 28.03 -29.56 -12.38
N GLU A 113 28.40 -29.74 -11.12
CA GLU A 113 28.02 -28.84 -10.03
C GLU A 113 28.58 -27.44 -10.34
N LEU A 114 27.70 -26.55 -10.80
CA LEU A 114 28.00 -25.13 -10.85
C LEU A 114 28.06 -24.64 -9.40
N ALA A 115 29.26 -24.35 -8.92
CA ALA A 115 29.46 -23.73 -7.62
C ALA A 115 28.80 -22.35 -7.61
N ILE A 116 27.61 -22.27 -7.02
CA ILE A 116 26.90 -21.01 -6.80
C ILE A 116 27.61 -20.31 -5.63
N VAL A 117 28.39 -19.27 -5.92
CA VAL A 117 28.93 -18.38 -4.87
C VAL A 117 27.78 -17.50 -4.40
N ILE A 118 27.16 -17.90 -3.30
CA ILE A 118 26.11 -17.11 -2.64
C ILE A 118 26.80 -15.95 -1.90
N PRO A 119 26.48 -14.69 -2.18
CA PRO A 119 27.01 -13.58 -1.42
C PRO A 119 26.48 -13.66 0.02
N VAL A 120 27.40 -13.86 0.97
CA VAL A 120 27.11 -13.91 2.41
C VAL A 120 26.90 -12.48 2.93
N PRO A 121 25.81 -12.18 3.64
CA PRO A 121 25.59 -10.87 4.25
C PRO A 121 26.71 -10.56 5.26
N GLY A 122 27.37 -9.40 5.10
CA GLY A 122 28.38 -8.91 6.06
C GLY A 122 29.82 -8.83 5.54
N LEU A 123 30.08 -9.26 4.31
CA LEU A 123 31.36 -8.98 3.64
C LEU A 123 31.22 -7.73 2.75
N PRO A 124 32.25 -6.86 2.70
CA PRO A 124 32.20 -5.66 1.87
C PRO A 124 32.01 -6.07 0.41
N ALA A 125 30.93 -5.58 -0.21
CA ALA A 125 30.67 -5.79 -1.62
C ALA A 125 31.82 -5.20 -2.45
N ALA A 126 32.24 -5.92 -3.50
CA ALA A 126 33.28 -5.45 -4.39
C ALA A 126 32.83 -4.15 -5.10
N PRO A 127 33.70 -3.14 -5.20
CA PRO A 127 33.38 -1.87 -5.87
C PRO A 127 33.09 -2.09 -7.36
N GLY A 128 32.10 -1.38 -7.92
CA GLY A 128 31.63 -1.54 -9.30
C GLY A 128 30.44 -2.50 -9.45
N THR A 129 29.84 -2.95 -8.35
CA THR A 129 28.53 -3.63 -8.34
C THR A 129 27.46 -2.65 -7.89
N ALA A 130 26.24 -2.74 -8.42
CA ALA A 130 25.17 -1.82 -8.08
C ALA A 130 24.92 -1.69 -6.56
N VAL A 131 25.09 -2.77 -5.79
CA VAL A 131 24.96 -2.74 -4.33
C VAL A 131 26.21 -2.16 -3.64
N GLY A 132 27.41 -2.43 -4.14
CA GLY A 132 28.65 -1.85 -3.63
C GLY A 132 28.73 -0.34 -3.87
N ASP A 133 28.26 0.13 -5.02
CA ASP A 133 28.25 1.56 -5.36
C ASP A 133 27.24 2.32 -4.49
N LEU A 134 26.10 1.71 -4.18
CA LEU A 134 25.12 2.28 -3.24
C LEU A 134 25.66 2.33 -1.80
N GLN A 135 26.36 1.28 -1.36
CA GLN A 135 27.01 1.28 -0.04
C GLN A 135 28.17 2.28 0.06
N ALA A 136 28.87 2.54 -1.04
CA ALA A 136 29.93 3.55 -1.10
C ALA A 136 29.35 4.97 -1.06
N LEU A 137 28.23 5.21 -1.74
CA LEU A 137 27.49 6.48 -1.69
C LEU A 137 26.89 6.74 -0.31
N GLU A 138 26.33 5.71 0.34
CA GLU A 138 25.76 5.80 1.68
C GLU A 138 26.82 6.12 2.74
N LYS A 139 28.05 5.63 2.60
CA LYS A 139 29.16 5.91 3.54
C LYS A 139 29.86 7.24 3.31
N ASN A 140 29.52 7.98 2.26
CA ASN A 140 30.14 9.26 1.96
C ASN A 140 29.44 10.39 2.75
N ASP A 141 29.49 10.27 4.08
CA ASP A 141 28.91 11.22 5.05
C ASP A 141 29.61 12.60 5.04
N ASP A 142 30.79 12.70 4.41
CA ASP A 142 31.59 13.93 4.28
C ASP A 142 30.83 15.07 3.57
N LEU A 143 29.84 14.75 2.74
CA LEU A 143 29.07 15.75 1.99
C LEU A 143 28.07 16.54 2.85
N TYR A 144 27.72 16.02 4.04
CA TYR A 144 26.84 16.70 4.98
C TYR A 144 27.59 17.43 6.09
N ALA A 145 28.93 17.35 6.15
CA ALA A 145 29.70 18.00 7.21
C ALA A 145 30.22 19.40 6.82
N ASP A 146 30.26 19.73 5.53
CA ASP A 146 30.89 20.96 5.02
C ASP A 146 29.91 22.16 5.02
N PHE A 147 29.18 22.34 6.13
CA PHE A 147 28.32 23.50 6.37
C PHE A 147 29.12 24.78 6.67
N ASP A 148 30.40 24.67 7.03
CA ASP A 148 31.31 25.81 7.27
C ASP A 148 31.49 26.70 6.02
N VAL A 149 31.38 26.13 4.82
CA VAL A 149 31.52 26.88 3.55
C VAL A 149 30.33 27.81 3.30
N LEU A 150 29.16 27.52 3.87
CA LEU A 150 27.97 28.36 3.73
C LEU A 150 28.00 29.58 4.66
N ASP A 151 28.73 29.49 5.78
CA ASP A 151 28.88 30.61 6.73
C ASP A 151 29.87 31.68 6.19
N GLU A 152 30.91 31.25 5.46
CA GLU A 152 31.90 32.17 4.87
C GLU A 152 31.33 33.02 3.71
N LEU A 153 30.27 32.56 3.02
CA LEU A 153 29.59 33.35 1.98
C LEU A 153 28.64 34.42 2.53
N GLN A 154 28.15 34.30 3.77
CA GLN A 154 27.26 35.29 4.38
C GLN A 154 27.98 36.52 4.93
N VAL A 155 29.28 36.43 5.22
CA VAL A 155 30.07 37.54 5.78
C VAL A 155 30.51 38.55 4.70
N GLN A 156 30.53 38.19 3.43
CA GLN A 156 31.09 39.05 2.37
C GLN A 156 30.13 40.09 1.76
N ASN A 157 28.86 40.14 2.19
CA ASN A 157 27.87 41.08 1.65
C ASN A 157 27.75 42.42 2.40
N ASP A 158 28.56 42.69 3.42
CA ASP A 158 28.42 43.92 4.25
C ASP A 158 29.68 44.79 4.34
N VAL A 159 30.55 44.79 3.32
CA VAL A 159 31.66 45.75 3.22
C VAL A 159 31.82 46.24 1.77
N THR A 160 30.95 47.15 1.33
CA THR A 160 31.28 48.09 0.23
C THR A 160 30.35 49.30 0.24
N ALA A 161 30.53 50.17 1.23
CA ALA A 161 30.25 51.60 1.12
C ALA A 161 31.07 52.38 2.17
N ASN A 162 32.33 52.66 1.80
CA ASN A 162 33.19 53.70 2.38
C ASN A 162 32.95 55.01 1.57
N PRO A 163 33.30 56.26 2.00
CA PRO A 163 34.25 56.72 3.02
C PRO A 163 33.68 57.32 4.31
#